data_AF-A0A3N6BFL5-F1
#
_entry.id   AF-A0A3N6BFL5-F1
#
_cell.length_a   1.000
_cell.length_b   1.000
_cell.length_c   1.000
_cell.angle_alpha   90.00
_cell.angle_beta   90.00
_cell.angle_gamma   90.00
#
_symmetry.space_group_name_H-M   'P 1'
#
loop_
_entity.id
_entity.type
_entity.pdbx_description
1 polymer ?
#
loop_
_entity_poly.entity_id
_entity_poly.type
_entity_poly.pdbx_seq_one_letter_code
_entity_poly.pdbx_strand_id
1 'polypeptide(L)'
;MLVRSKLFRLYLSLPALAFCLATGFANEGDDHEKSLLSNTRQLIFEGVRSGEGYFSRDGSQLIFQSERETGNPFFQIYLMDMTTGDTRRLSPGHGRTTCGWVHPSNQKVLFASTHLDPGAEEKQKREYEVRAAGKAKSYGWDYDEYYDIFEQDLKSGQLRNLTNTRGYDAEGSYSPDGKTIAFASNREAYTSPMTERDKSIFEKDASYMMDIYLMNSDGSNVRRVTSEKGYDGGPFFSWDGSKICWRRFNEDGSKAEIFVMDADGSNQQRITSLDAMSWAPFFHPSGDYLIFATNIHGFTNFELYLVDAEGKSQPVRATNTEGFDGLPAFSPDGKRLVWTSNRGLGRNAQLFAADWNDAEARRLLNLGPAQPSQTTSGVAPGSSVVAKTQPAISADDLKLYVSALASEEMAGRLTGTKGEMLATTYVAEVFKGLGLAPAGERGSYFQEFEFTAGVSPGPKNRLSLSQDKEPKAAEELKLDTDWRPLGLSKTGEFGPAAVVFAGYGISAPKSEANEAYDSYSGLDVKDKWVLVFRFLPEDVGPDVRQHLSRFSNLRYKAMAAREKGALGLIVTSGPRSKVKEQLIRMTF
;
A
#
# COMPACT_ATOMS: atom_id res chain seq x y z
N MET A 1 19.99 5.44 -26.41
CA MET A 1 20.46 6.80 -26.08
C MET A 1 19.86 7.78 -27.08
N LEU A 2 19.17 8.83 -26.62
CA LEU A 2 18.69 9.95 -27.46
C LEU A 2 18.60 11.23 -26.61
N VAL A 3 18.97 12.36 -27.20
CA VAL A 3 19.13 13.68 -26.57
C VAL A 3 17.83 14.52 -26.68
N ARG A 4 17.48 15.28 -25.63
CA ARG A 4 16.37 16.26 -25.59
C ARG A 4 16.85 17.70 -25.80
N SER A 5 16.02 18.53 -26.43
CA SER A 5 16.12 19.99 -26.43
C SER A 5 15.03 20.65 -25.57
N LYS A 6 15.46 21.58 -24.71
CA LYS A 6 14.64 22.49 -23.88
C LYS A 6 14.04 23.64 -24.72
N LEU A 7 12.96 24.28 -24.25
CA LEU A 7 12.95 25.71 -23.88
C LEU A 7 11.58 26.22 -23.35
N PHE A 8 11.67 27.02 -22.29
CA PHE A 8 10.65 27.79 -21.56
C PHE A 8 10.42 29.16 -22.20
N ARG A 9 9.23 29.78 -22.03
CA ARG A 9 9.08 31.11 -21.38
C ARG A 9 7.63 31.56 -21.13
N LEU A 10 7.53 32.22 -19.97
CA LEU A 10 6.41 32.85 -19.27
C LEU A 10 6.08 34.25 -19.83
N TYR A 11 4.86 34.77 -19.56
CA TYR A 11 4.62 36.20 -19.29
C TYR A 11 3.56 36.39 -18.19
N LEU A 12 3.90 37.29 -17.25
CA LEU A 12 3.13 37.75 -16.09
C LEU A 12 2.07 38.82 -16.43
N SER A 13 1.04 38.93 -15.58
CA SER A 13 0.42 40.21 -15.22
C SER A 13 -0.05 40.22 -13.76
N LEU A 14 0.41 41.22 -12.99
CA LEU A 14 0.04 41.58 -11.60
C LEU A 14 -1.45 41.97 -11.46
N PRO A 15 -2.03 41.91 -10.25
CA PRO A 15 -2.23 43.18 -9.52
C PRO A 15 -2.13 43.14 -7.98
N ALA A 16 -1.82 44.34 -7.45
CA ALA A 16 -2.31 45.00 -6.24
C ALA A 16 -2.16 44.36 -4.84
N LEU A 17 -1.31 45.02 -4.04
CA LEU A 17 -1.27 44.96 -2.58
C LEU A 17 -2.62 45.40 -1.97
N ALA A 18 -3.18 44.57 -1.10
CA ALA A 18 -4.10 44.99 -0.04
C ALA A 18 -3.57 44.42 1.29
N PHE A 19 -3.21 45.32 2.21
CA PHE A 19 -2.79 45.00 3.56
C PHE A 19 -4.03 44.63 4.39
N CYS A 20 -4.21 43.34 4.67
CA CYS A 20 -5.07 42.87 5.76
C CYS A 20 -4.23 41.99 6.68
N LEU A 21 -4.22 42.35 7.96
CA LEU A 21 -3.58 41.61 9.05
C LEU A 21 -4.21 40.22 9.15
N ALA A 22 -3.57 39.22 8.53
CA ALA A 22 -3.88 37.82 8.72
C ALA A 22 -3.08 37.29 9.92
N THR A 23 -3.80 36.73 10.89
CA THR A 23 -3.28 35.80 11.88
C THR A 23 -2.50 34.70 11.18
N GLY A 24 -1.24 34.51 11.58
CA GLY A 24 -0.27 33.67 10.88
C GLY A 24 -0.77 32.25 10.63
N PHE A 25 -1.01 31.93 9.37
CA PHE A 25 -0.98 30.56 8.88
C PHE A 25 0.48 30.11 8.84
N ALA A 26 0.70 28.84 9.20
CA ALA A 26 2.00 28.19 9.14
C ALA A 26 2.68 28.44 7.78
N ASN A 27 3.98 28.72 7.82
CA ASN A 27 4.83 29.15 6.72
C ASN A 27 4.58 28.40 5.40
N GLU A 28 4.48 29.15 4.29
CA GLU A 28 4.61 28.67 2.90
C GLU A 28 6.01 28.07 2.57
N GLY A 29 6.80 27.67 3.58
CA GLY A 29 8.21 27.26 3.43
C GLY A 29 8.52 25.84 3.88
N ASP A 30 7.60 25.13 4.53
CA ASP A 30 7.91 23.85 5.15
C ASP A 30 7.50 22.66 4.25
N ASP A 31 8.42 22.25 3.36
CA ASP A 31 8.34 21.01 2.59
C ASP A 31 8.63 19.80 3.49
N HIS A 32 7.63 19.37 4.27
CA HIS A 32 7.73 18.19 5.13
C HIS A 32 7.57 16.87 4.37
N GLU A 33 7.12 16.88 3.11
CA GLU A 33 6.80 15.64 2.38
C GLU A 33 8.03 14.73 2.30
N LYS A 34 9.22 15.29 2.02
CA LYS A 34 10.46 14.50 1.93
C LYS A 34 10.98 13.98 3.26
N SER A 35 10.61 14.59 4.39
CA SER A 35 11.02 14.11 5.72
C SER A 35 10.05 13.07 6.28
N LEU A 36 8.77 13.15 5.88
CA LEU A 36 7.70 12.24 6.29
C LEU A 36 7.58 11.00 5.39
N LEU A 37 7.78 11.18 4.08
CA LEU A 37 7.61 10.13 3.07
C LEU A 37 8.94 9.79 2.39
N SER A 38 9.24 8.50 2.30
CA SER A 38 10.33 7.99 1.49
C SER A 38 9.90 6.77 0.67
N ASN A 39 10.65 6.45 -0.39
CA ASN A 39 10.35 5.32 -1.28
C ASN A 39 8.92 5.33 -1.88
N THR A 40 8.37 6.53 -2.09
CA THR A 40 7.06 6.75 -2.71
C THR A 40 6.97 6.11 -4.08
N ARG A 41 5.95 5.29 -4.29
CA ARG A 41 5.71 4.58 -5.55
C ARG A 41 4.22 4.40 -5.81
N GLN A 42 3.84 4.41 -7.09
CA GLN A 42 2.52 3.97 -7.52
C GLN A 42 2.41 2.46 -7.28
N LEU A 43 1.33 2.04 -6.64
CA LEU A 43 1.08 0.64 -6.28
C LEU A 43 0.26 -0.07 -7.35
N ILE A 44 -0.72 0.63 -7.91
CA ILE A 44 -1.68 0.07 -8.87
C ILE A 44 -1.49 0.73 -10.23
N PHE A 45 -1.17 -0.08 -11.25
CA PHE A 45 -1.00 0.38 -12.64
C PHE A 45 -2.15 -0.05 -13.57
N GLU A 46 -2.95 -1.00 -13.13
CA GLU A 46 -4.07 -1.55 -13.88
C GLU A 46 -5.33 -0.71 -13.72
N GLY A 47 -6.10 -0.59 -14.81
CA GLY A 47 -7.36 0.13 -14.82
C GLY A 47 -7.21 1.62 -15.11
N VAL A 48 -8.37 2.27 -15.23
CA VAL A 48 -8.49 3.71 -15.47
C VAL A 48 -8.10 4.48 -14.22
N ARG A 49 -8.60 4.05 -13.06
CA ARG A 49 -8.33 4.66 -11.76
C ARG A 49 -8.44 3.65 -10.62
N SER A 50 -7.78 3.94 -9.51
CA SER A 50 -7.88 3.19 -8.25
C SER A 50 -7.76 4.15 -7.06
N GLY A 51 -8.29 3.73 -5.92
CA GLY A 51 -8.24 4.52 -4.70
C GLY A 51 -8.69 3.72 -3.49
N GLU A 52 -8.82 4.39 -2.35
CA GLU A 52 -9.40 3.86 -1.12
C GLU A 52 -8.82 2.48 -0.73
N GLY A 53 -7.55 2.49 -0.33
CA GLY A 53 -6.81 1.27 0.00
C GLY A 53 -6.62 1.12 1.51
N TYR A 54 -6.94 -0.06 2.06
CA TYR A 54 -6.77 -0.36 3.48
C TYR A 54 -6.01 -1.67 3.68
N PHE A 55 -5.05 -1.67 4.61
CA PHE A 55 -4.29 -2.87 4.96
C PHE A 55 -5.14 -3.84 5.78
N SER A 56 -4.86 -5.15 5.63
CA SER A 56 -5.31 -6.15 6.60
C SER A 56 -4.65 -5.92 7.98
N ARG A 57 -5.23 -6.52 9.04
CA ARG A 57 -4.76 -6.37 10.43
C ARG A 57 -3.30 -6.76 10.64
N ASP A 58 -2.79 -7.69 9.83
CA ASP A 58 -1.39 -8.17 9.81
C ASP A 58 -0.54 -7.51 8.70
N GLY A 59 -1.13 -6.66 7.86
CA GLY A 59 -0.46 -5.94 6.79
C GLY A 59 -0.02 -6.80 5.61
N SER A 60 -0.46 -8.06 5.55
CA SER A 60 -0.14 -9.00 4.47
C SER A 60 -0.98 -8.78 3.21
N GLN A 61 -2.13 -8.12 3.35
CA GLN A 61 -3.06 -7.84 2.25
C GLN A 61 -3.44 -6.35 2.21
N LEU A 62 -3.87 -5.89 1.04
CA LEU A 62 -4.48 -4.58 0.83
C LEU A 62 -5.80 -4.75 0.08
N ILE A 63 -6.90 -4.34 0.68
CA ILE A 63 -8.17 -4.22 0.00
C ILE A 63 -8.30 -2.83 -0.60
N PHE A 64 -8.81 -2.71 -1.82
CA PHE A 64 -8.94 -1.44 -2.51
C PHE A 64 -10.00 -1.45 -3.60
N GLN A 65 -10.37 -0.27 -4.11
CA GLN A 65 -11.27 -0.14 -5.24
C GLN A 65 -10.56 0.26 -6.54
N SER A 66 -11.03 -0.29 -7.67
CA SER A 66 -10.50 0.05 -8.99
C SER A 66 -11.52 -0.07 -10.12
N GLU A 67 -11.46 0.88 -11.07
CA GLU A 67 -12.17 0.81 -12.35
C GLU A 67 -11.25 0.17 -13.39
N ARG A 68 -11.37 -1.14 -13.58
CA ARG A 68 -10.52 -1.89 -14.52
C ARG A 68 -11.22 -2.98 -15.34
N GLU A 69 -12.51 -3.21 -15.07
CA GLU A 69 -13.28 -4.26 -15.72
C GLU A 69 -13.77 -3.81 -17.10
N THR A 70 -13.63 -4.68 -18.10
CA THR A 70 -14.13 -4.38 -19.45
C THR A 70 -15.67 -4.38 -19.43
N GLY A 71 -16.30 -3.33 -19.96
CA GLY A 71 -17.77 -3.23 -19.97
C GLY A 71 -18.41 -2.82 -18.64
N ASN A 72 -17.62 -2.60 -17.58
CA ASN A 72 -18.11 -2.07 -16.31
C ASN A 72 -17.41 -0.72 -16.00
N PRO A 73 -18.15 0.40 -16.04
CA PRO A 73 -17.63 1.73 -15.78
C PRO A 73 -17.52 2.09 -14.29
N PHE A 74 -17.85 1.16 -13.38
CA PHE A 74 -17.90 1.41 -11.94
C PHE A 74 -16.71 0.77 -11.20
N PHE A 75 -16.37 1.36 -10.07
CA PHE A 75 -15.42 0.76 -9.13
C PHE A 75 -15.89 -0.64 -8.72
N GLN A 76 -14.93 -1.56 -8.70
CA GLN A 76 -15.05 -2.90 -8.13
C GLN A 76 -14.02 -3.07 -7.01
N ILE A 77 -14.25 -4.01 -6.10
CA ILE A 77 -13.39 -4.23 -4.92
C ILE A 77 -12.41 -5.36 -5.20
N TYR A 78 -11.13 -5.12 -4.86
CA TYR A 78 -10.02 -6.03 -5.08
C TYR A 78 -9.25 -6.25 -3.80
N LEU A 79 -8.67 -7.45 -3.69
CA LEU A 79 -7.71 -7.79 -2.65
C LEU A 79 -6.35 -8.04 -3.30
N MET A 80 -5.32 -7.36 -2.82
CA MET A 80 -3.93 -7.56 -3.22
C MET A 80 -3.15 -8.26 -2.11
N ASP A 81 -2.32 -9.21 -2.48
CA ASP A 81 -1.28 -9.75 -1.60
C ASP A 81 -0.07 -8.80 -1.63
N MET A 82 0.34 -8.30 -0.45
CA MET A 82 1.40 -7.29 -0.34
C MET A 82 2.81 -7.83 -0.59
N THR A 83 2.97 -9.15 -0.66
CA THR A 83 4.26 -9.81 -0.90
C THR A 83 4.47 -10.07 -2.39
N THR A 84 3.47 -10.64 -3.05
CA THR A 84 3.52 -11.05 -4.46
C THR A 84 3.05 -9.95 -5.41
N GLY A 85 2.15 -9.08 -4.95
CA GLY A 85 1.45 -8.11 -5.79
C GLY A 85 0.26 -8.73 -6.55
N ASP A 86 -0.05 -10.01 -6.33
CA ASP A 86 -1.19 -10.65 -6.97
C ASP A 86 -2.50 -10.02 -6.50
N THR A 87 -3.38 -9.71 -7.45
CA THR A 87 -4.68 -9.10 -7.19
C THR A 87 -5.82 -10.00 -7.63
N ARG A 88 -6.91 -10.01 -6.86
CA ARG A 88 -8.15 -10.68 -7.23
C ARG A 88 -9.36 -9.80 -6.94
N ARG A 89 -10.37 -9.87 -7.81
CA ARG A 89 -11.66 -9.21 -7.58
C ARG A 89 -12.44 -9.96 -6.51
N LEU A 90 -13.02 -9.22 -5.57
CA LEU A 90 -13.90 -9.73 -4.51
C LEU A 90 -15.37 -9.50 -4.86
N SER A 91 -15.67 -8.31 -5.40
CA SER A 91 -17.04 -7.94 -5.72
C SER A 91 -17.60 -8.72 -6.92
N PRO A 92 -18.95 -8.79 -7.07
CA PRO A 92 -19.60 -9.59 -8.10
C PRO A 92 -19.22 -9.26 -9.55
N GLY A 93 -18.77 -8.02 -9.82
CA GLY A 93 -18.42 -7.56 -11.17
C GLY A 93 -19.54 -6.80 -11.89
N HIS A 94 -20.69 -6.65 -11.24
CA HIS A 94 -21.79 -5.80 -11.69
C HIS A 94 -22.33 -4.95 -10.54
N GLY A 95 -23.05 -3.89 -10.89
CA GLY A 95 -23.47 -2.88 -9.93
C GLY A 95 -22.30 -2.03 -9.45
N ARG A 96 -22.61 -1.04 -8.62
CA ARG A 96 -21.61 -0.17 -8.01
C ARG A 96 -21.07 -0.81 -6.75
N THR A 97 -19.83 -0.47 -6.39
CA THR A 97 -19.21 -0.93 -5.14
C THR A 97 -18.32 0.15 -4.56
N THR A 98 -18.12 0.12 -3.24
CA THR A 98 -17.25 1.04 -2.52
C THR A 98 -16.84 0.46 -1.16
N CYS A 99 -15.84 1.09 -0.51
CA CYS A 99 -15.53 0.91 0.90
C CYS A 99 -15.26 -0.54 1.31
N GLY A 100 -14.20 -1.12 0.75
CA GLY A 100 -13.75 -2.46 1.12
C GLY A 100 -12.99 -2.49 2.45
N TRP A 101 -13.21 -3.49 3.28
CA TRP A 101 -12.45 -3.71 4.52
C TRP A 101 -12.11 -5.19 4.74
N VAL A 102 -10.93 -5.51 5.27
CA VAL A 102 -10.55 -6.90 5.63
C VAL A 102 -10.90 -7.14 7.10
N HIS A 103 -11.68 -8.19 7.39
CA HIS A 103 -11.97 -8.58 8.76
C HIS A 103 -10.67 -8.97 9.49
N PRO A 104 -10.47 -8.62 10.79
CA PRO A 104 -9.22 -8.90 11.51
C PRO A 104 -8.76 -10.36 11.55
N SER A 105 -9.67 -11.31 11.31
CA SER A 105 -9.34 -12.74 11.17
C SER A 105 -8.70 -13.13 9.83
N ASN A 106 -8.64 -12.22 8.85
CA ASN A 106 -8.22 -12.46 7.46
C ASN A 106 -9.01 -13.57 6.73
N GLN A 107 -10.18 -13.94 7.24
CA GLN A 107 -11.04 -14.96 6.61
C GLN A 107 -12.18 -14.36 5.81
N LYS A 108 -12.48 -13.07 6.02
CA LYS A 108 -13.62 -12.40 5.43
C LYS A 108 -13.31 -10.96 5.09
N VAL A 109 -14.14 -10.38 4.22
CA VAL A 109 -14.07 -8.97 3.81
C VAL A 109 -15.47 -8.35 3.83
N LEU A 110 -15.51 -7.06 4.09
CA LEU A 110 -16.68 -6.20 3.97
C LEU A 110 -16.57 -5.37 2.70
N PHE A 111 -17.68 -5.08 2.04
CA PHE A 111 -17.79 -3.98 1.08
C PHE A 111 -19.26 -3.58 0.87
N ALA A 112 -19.50 -2.36 0.41
CA ALA A 112 -20.84 -1.92 0.03
C ALA A 112 -21.09 -2.12 -1.47
N SER A 113 -22.31 -2.49 -1.86
CA SER A 113 -22.64 -2.71 -3.26
C SER A 113 -24.12 -2.54 -3.59
N THR A 114 -24.41 -2.18 -4.85
CA THR A 114 -25.77 -2.15 -5.41
C THR A 114 -26.11 -3.36 -6.28
N HIS A 115 -25.31 -4.43 -6.26
CA HIS A 115 -25.45 -5.57 -7.18
C HIS A 115 -26.78 -6.35 -7.05
N LEU A 116 -27.55 -6.13 -5.97
CA LEU A 116 -28.90 -6.68 -5.79
C LEU A 116 -30.02 -5.72 -6.24
N ASP A 117 -29.70 -4.49 -6.67
CA ASP A 117 -30.66 -3.62 -7.35
C ASP A 117 -31.16 -4.29 -8.63
N PRO A 118 -32.48 -4.50 -8.79
CA PRO A 118 -33.04 -5.05 -10.02
C PRO A 118 -32.64 -4.29 -11.30
N GLY A 119 -32.33 -3.00 -11.18
CA GLY A 119 -31.85 -2.14 -12.27
C GLY A 119 -30.33 -2.04 -12.41
N ALA A 120 -29.52 -2.76 -11.61
CA ALA A 120 -28.07 -2.60 -11.56
C ALA A 120 -27.40 -2.76 -12.93
N GLU A 121 -27.75 -3.82 -13.67
CA GLU A 121 -27.16 -4.10 -14.98
C GLU A 121 -27.55 -3.06 -16.04
N GLU A 122 -28.81 -2.60 -16.03
CA GLU A 122 -29.28 -1.58 -16.95
C GLU A 122 -28.61 -0.23 -16.67
N LYS A 123 -28.52 0.17 -15.40
CA LYS A 123 -27.77 1.36 -14.95
C LYS A 123 -26.31 1.28 -15.42
N GLN A 124 -25.67 0.12 -15.26
CA GLN A 124 -24.29 -0.11 -15.68
C GLN A 124 -24.09 0.01 -17.18
N LYS A 125 -24.94 -0.67 -17.97
CA LYS A 125 -24.89 -0.60 -19.42
C LYS A 125 -25.08 0.83 -19.92
N ARG A 126 -26.06 1.54 -19.38
CA ARG A 126 -26.34 2.94 -19.73
C ARG A 126 -25.14 3.84 -19.44
N GLU A 127 -24.55 3.73 -18.26
CA GLU A 127 -23.36 4.53 -17.91
C GLU A 127 -22.19 4.22 -18.86
N TYR A 128 -21.98 2.94 -19.17
CA TYR A 128 -20.93 2.52 -20.10
C TYR A 128 -21.10 3.16 -21.49
N GLU A 129 -22.31 3.12 -22.04
CA GLU A 129 -22.65 3.74 -23.33
C GLU A 129 -22.49 5.27 -23.30
N VAL A 130 -22.90 5.93 -22.22
CA VAL A 130 -22.75 7.38 -22.04
C VAL A 130 -21.26 7.78 -22.01
N ARG A 131 -20.42 7.04 -21.27
CA ARG A 131 -18.98 7.29 -21.21
C ARG A 131 -18.29 7.00 -22.53
N ALA A 132 -18.65 5.90 -23.20
CA ALA A 132 -18.12 5.55 -24.52
C ALA A 132 -18.46 6.60 -25.58
N ALA A 133 -19.62 7.26 -25.47
CA ALA A 133 -20.02 8.37 -26.33
C ALA A 133 -19.36 9.72 -25.96
N GLY A 134 -18.46 9.77 -24.97
CA GLY A 134 -17.81 11.00 -24.51
C GLY A 134 -18.74 11.99 -23.80
N LYS A 135 -19.92 11.52 -23.35
CA LYS A 135 -20.96 12.33 -22.67
C LYS A 135 -20.94 12.16 -21.15
N ALA A 136 -19.85 11.63 -20.60
CA ALA A 136 -19.68 11.45 -19.18
C ALA A 136 -19.79 12.79 -18.45
N LYS A 137 -20.58 12.85 -17.38
CA LYS A 137 -20.58 13.99 -16.48
C LYS A 137 -19.27 13.99 -15.66
N SER A 138 -18.93 15.16 -15.10
CA SER A 138 -17.93 15.22 -14.04
C SER A 138 -18.33 14.27 -12.91
N TYR A 139 -17.34 13.59 -12.35
CA TYR A 139 -17.55 12.66 -11.26
C TYR A 139 -18.20 13.36 -10.05
N GLY A 140 -19.25 12.75 -9.52
CA GLY A 140 -19.88 13.10 -8.25
C GLY A 140 -20.27 11.80 -7.56
N TRP A 141 -20.13 11.75 -6.24
CA TRP A 141 -20.50 10.56 -5.47
C TRP A 141 -22.01 10.39 -5.53
N ASP A 142 -22.48 9.21 -5.91
CA ASP A 142 -23.90 8.92 -5.95
C ASP A 142 -24.30 8.09 -4.73
N TYR A 143 -25.12 8.69 -3.89
CA TYR A 143 -25.72 8.05 -2.72
C TYR A 143 -26.90 7.16 -3.16
N ASP A 144 -26.62 6.18 -4.05
CA ASP A 144 -27.64 5.26 -4.59
C ASP A 144 -28.35 4.54 -3.43
N GLU A 145 -29.68 4.58 -3.43
CA GLU A 145 -30.53 4.08 -2.35
C GLU A 145 -30.65 2.55 -2.27
N TYR A 146 -29.90 1.85 -3.12
CA TYR A 146 -29.78 0.39 -3.14
C TYR A 146 -28.41 -0.10 -2.64
N TYR A 147 -27.61 0.77 -2.03
CA TYR A 147 -26.36 0.32 -1.41
C TYR A 147 -26.65 -0.44 -0.14
N ASP A 148 -26.23 -1.70 -0.13
CA ASP A 148 -26.18 -2.54 1.06
C ASP A 148 -24.73 -2.91 1.39
N ILE A 149 -24.48 -3.25 2.65
CA ILE A 149 -23.20 -3.76 3.10
C ILE A 149 -23.20 -5.29 3.02
N PHE A 150 -22.16 -5.85 2.40
CA PHE A 150 -21.98 -7.28 2.21
C PHE A 150 -20.71 -7.78 2.88
N GLU A 151 -20.80 -8.97 3.46
CA GLU A 151 -19.65 -9.77 3.90
C GLU A 151 -19.38 -10.86 2.87
N GLN A 152 -18.11 -11.08 2.52
CA GLN A 152 -17.65 -12.22 1.72
C GLN A 152 -16.70 -13.09 2.52
N ASP A 153 -16.94 -14.40 2.52
CA ASP A 153 -15.97 -15.39 3.00
C ASP A 153 -14.86 -15.60 1.94
N LEU A 154 -13.60 -15.36 2.31
CA LEU A 154 -12.46 -15.34 1.38
C LEU A 154 -12.07 -16.72 0.83
N LYS A 155 -12.51 -17.80 1.49
CA LYS A 155 -12.20 -19.18 1.11
C LYS A 155 -13.24 -19.74 0.14
N SER A 156 -14.52 -19.58 0.46
CA SER A 156 -15.66 -20.09 -0.32
C SER A 156 -16.16 -19.11 -1.37
N GLY A 157 -15.89 -17.81 -1.21
CA GLY A 157 -16.44 -16.74 -2.04
C GLY A 157 -17.90 -16.41 -1.73
N GLN A 158 -18.51 -17.05 -0.73
CA GLN A 158 -19.91 -16.84 -0.38
C GLN A 158 -20.15 -15.41 0.11
N LEU A 159 -21.18 -14.76 -0.45
CA LEU A 159 -21.63 -13.43 -0.06
C LEU A 159 -22.83 -13.51 0.88
N ARG A 160 -22.86 -12.60 1.85
CA ARG A 160 -23.97 -12.38 2.79
C ARG A 160 -24.30 -10.89 2.85
N ASN A 161 -25.56 -10.52 2.64
CA ASN A 161 -26.05 -9.15 2.89
C ASN A 161 -26.25 -8.93 4.40
N LEU A 162 -25.74 -7.82 4.94
CA LEU A 162 -25.81 -7.47 6.36
C LEU A 162 -26.88 -6.44 6.70
N THR A 163 -27.29 -5.56 5.78
CA THR A 163 -28.14 -4.39 6.09
C THR A 163 -29.54 -4.43 5.47
N ASN A 164 -29.66 -4.94 4.24
CA ASN A 164 -30.91 -5.07 3.47
C ASN A 164 -31.99 -4.00 3.78
N THR A 165 -31.62 -2.73 3.66
CA THR A 165 -32.46 -1.58 3.98
C THR A 165 -32.37 -0.55 2.86
N ARG A 166 -33.49 0.10 2.52
CA ARG A 166 -33.47 1.19 1.54
C ARG A 166 -32.65 2.36 2.08
N GLY A 167 -31.70 2.82 1.28
CA GLY A 167 -30.78 3.90 1.61
C GLY A 167 -29.37 3.61 1.11
N TYR A 168 -28.46 4.51 1.45
CA TYR A 168 -27.05 4.36 1.18
C TYR A 168 -26.35 3.76 2.40
N ASP A 169 -26.24 2.43 2.49
CA ASP A 169 -25.44 1.78 3.54
C ASP A 169 -24.03 1.48 3.02
N ALA A 170 -23.04 2.26 3.46
CA ALA A 170 -21.65 2.10 3.01
C ALA A 170 -20.62 2.64 4.00
N GLU A 171 -19.38 2.84 3.54
CA GLU A 171 -18.29 3.40 4.35
C GLU A 171 -18.02 2.60 5.63
N GLY A 172 -18.20 1.28 5.53
CA GLY A 172 -18.10 0.36 6.65
C GLY A 172 -16.65 0.01 7.03
N SER A 173 -16.37 -0.02 8.33
CA SER A 173 -15.12 -0.58 8.88
C SER A 173 -15.39 -1.50 10.07
N TYR A 174 -14.61 -2.57 10.19
CA TYR A 174 -14.66 -3.44 11.37
C TYR A 174 -13.87 -2.84 12.54
N SER A 175 -14.36 -3.06 13.77
CA SER A 175 -13.57 -2.87 14.98
C SER A 175 -12.33 -3.78 14.97
N PRO A 176 -11.25 -3.44 15.70
CA PRO A 176 -10.04 -4.26 15.72
C PRO A 176 -10.23 -5.69 16.23
N ASP A 177 -11.24 -5.92 17.07
CA ASP A 177 -11.64 -7.26 17.55
C ASP A 177 -12.61 -7.99 16.60
N GLY A 178 -13.05 -7.33 15.52
CA GLY A 178 -13.93 -7.87 14.48
C GLY A 178 -15.40 -7.99 14.88
N LYS A 179 -15.80 -7.54 16.08
CA LYS A 179 -17.17 -7.77 16.58
C LYS A 179 -18.18 -6.72 16.15
N THR A 180 -17.74 -5.51 15.86
CA THR A 180 -18.59 -4.35 15.56
C THR A 180 -18.23 -3.81 14.19
N ILE A 181 -19.23 -3.32 13.45
CA ILE A 181 -19.05 -2.56 12.22
C ILE A 181 -19.56 -1.14 12.48
N ALA A 182 -18.73 -0.14 12.16
CA ALA A 182 -19.16 1.25 12.04
C ALA A 182 -19.36 1.57 10.57
N PHE A 183 -20.44 2.25 10.22
CA PHE A 183 -20.77 2.55 8.83
C PHE A 183 -21.60 3.82 8.72
N ALA A 184 -21.68 4.39 7.51
CA ALA A 184 -22.46 5.59 7.22
C ALA A 184 -23.78 5.20 6.55
N SER A 185 -24.88 5.86 6.93
CA SER A 185 -26.20 5.59 6.37
C SER A 185 -27.16 6.77 6.40
N ASN A 186 -28.01 6.87 5.37
CA ASN A 186 -29.16 7.78 5.34
C ASN A 186 -30.51 7.04 5.50
N ARG A 187 -30.52 5.81 6.02
CA ARG A 187 -31.73 4.97 6.20
C ARG A 187 -32.87 5.69 6.90
N GLU A 188 -32.58 6.57 7.85
CA GLU A 188 -33.59 7.32 8.61
C GLU A 188 -34.41 8.27 7.72
N ALA A 189 -33.85 8.75 6.62
CA ALA A 189 -34.59 9.56 5.64
C ALA A 189 -35.73 8.79 4.96
N TYR A 190 -35.68 7.45 4.99
CA TYR A 190 -36.67 6.57 4.37
C TYR A 190 -37.64 5.94 5.37
N THR A 191 -37.25 5.87 6.65
CA THR A 191 -38.03 5.20 7.71
C THR A 191 -38.74 6.18 8.65
N SER A 192 -38.28 7.43 8.72
CA SER A 192 -38.76 8.43 9.68
C SER A 192 -39.36 9.67 8.98
N PRO A 193 -40.36 10.33 9.59
CA PRO A 193 -40.90 11.59 9.06
C PRO A 193 -39.84 12.69 9.01
N MET A 194 -39.86 13.48 7.93
CA MET A 194 -39.02 14.67 7.75
C MET A 194 -39.86 15.94 7.72
N THR A 195 -39.26 17.08 8.09
CA THR A 195 -39.87 18.38 7.80
C THR A 195 -39.87 18.63 6.28
N GLU A 196 -40.77 19.48 5.80
CA GLU A 196 -40.79 19.86 4.36
C GLU A 196 -39.46 20.49 3.91
N ARG A 197 -38.78 21.21 4.82
CA ARG A 197 -37.44 21.77 4.57
C ARG A 197 -36.43 20.65 4.34
N ASP A 198 -36.33 19.71 5.28
CA ASP A 198 -35.37 18.61 5.22
C ASP A 198 -35.62 17.73 4.00
N LYS A 199 -36.89 17.43 3.72
CA LYS A 199 -37.29 16.66 2.54
C LYS A 199 -36.86 17.36 1.24
N SER A 200 -37.08 18.67 1.13
CA SER A 200 -36.67 19.42 -0.06
C SER A 200 -35.14 19.46 -0.25
N ILE A 201 -34.36 19.41 0.83
CA ILE A 201 -32.90 19.35 0.75
C ILE A 201 -32.46 17.94 0.38
N PHE A 202 -32.98 16.92 1.06
CA PHE A 202 -32.68 15.51 0.81
C PHE A 202 -32.95 15.07 -0.63
N GLU A 203 -34.04 15.55 -1.25
CA GLU A 203 -34.35 15.29 -2.66
C GLU A 203 -33.32 15.86 -3.64
N LYS A 204 -32.53 16.86 -3.22
CA LYS A 204 -31.45 17.47 -4.02
C LYS A 204 -30.09 16.89 -3.68
N ASP A 205 -29.87 16.60 -2.40
CA ASP A 205 -28.64 16.05 -1.85
C ASP A 205 -28.96 15.03 -0.75
N ALA A 206 -28.87 13.76 -1.10
CA ALA A 206 -29.14 12.66 -0.19
C ALA A 206 -28.08 12.54 0.92
N SER A 207 -26.92 13.22 0.79
CA SER A 207 -25.91 13.24 1.85
C SER A 207 -26.34 14.03 3.07
N TYR A 208 -27.34 14.91 2.93
CA TYR A 208 -27.86 15.78 4.01
C TYR A 208 -28.38 15.02 5.24
N MET A 209 -28.74 13.75 5.06
CA MET A 209 -29.31 12.87 6.08
C MET A 209 -28.38 11.71 6.42
N MET A 210 -27.09 11.84 6.15
CA MET A 210 -26.12 10.78 6.42
C MET A 210 -25.60 10.85 7.86
N ASP A 211 -25.75 9.75 8.58
CA ASP A 211 -25.26 9.59 9.94
C ASP A 211 -24.34 8.37 10.08
N ILE A 212 -23.61 8.31 11.19
CA ILE A 212 -22.86 7.13 11.59
C ILE A 212 -23.76 6.17 12.38
N TYR A 213 -23.63 4.88 12.06
CA TYR A 213 -24.30 3.77 12.72
C TYR A 213 -23.27 2.74 13.18
N LEU A 214 -23.64 1.99 14.21
CA LEU A 214 -22.93 0.81 14.68
C LEU A 214 -23.83 -0.41 14.57
N MET A 215 -23.27 -1.56 14.20
CA MET A 215 -23.94 -2.86 14.22
C MET A 215 -22.97 -3.96 14.66
N ASN A 216 -23.50 -5.10 15.07
CA ASN A 216 -22.71 -6.32 15.24
C ASN A 216 -22.16 -6.77 13.88
N SER A 217 -21.05 -7.52 13.90
CA SER A 217 -20.42 -8.10 12.70
C SER A 217 -21.34 -9.02 11.88
N ASP A 218 -22.40 -9.53 12.47
CA ASP A 218 -23.42 -10.35 11.82
C ASP A 218 -24.61 -9.55 11.24
N GLY A 219 -24.58 -8.22 11.33
CA GLY A 219 -25.63 -7.30 10.86
C GLY A 219 -26.72 -6.99 11.89
N SER A 220 -26.72 -7.62 13.06
CA SER A 220 -27.70 -7.35 14.11
C SER A 220 -27.38 -6.11 14.95
N ASN A 221 -28.32 -5.68 15.81
CA ASN A 221 -28.16 -4.57 16.75
C ASN A 221 -27.73 -3.24 16.11
N VAL A 222 -28.28 -2.91 14.94
CA VAL A 222 -28.04 -1.63 14.29
C VAL A 222 -28.53 -0.48 15.18
N ARG A 223 -27.67 0.52 15.43
CA ARG A 223 -27.99 1.72 16.19
C ARG A 223 -27.31 2.95 15.61
N ARG A 224 -28.05 4.05 15.54
CA ARG A 224 -27.56 5.38 15.12
C ARG A 224 -26.72 5.99 16.25
N VAL A 225 -25.57 6.60 15.93
CA VAL A 225 -24.71 7.28 16.91
C VAL A 225 -24.47 8.75 16.63
N THR A 226 -24.80 9.26 15.44
CA THR A 226 -24.82 10.70 15.16
C THR A 226 -26.19 11.13 14.62
N SER A 227 -26.56 12.40 14.77
CA SER A 227 -27.88 12.88 14.33
C SER A 227 -27.90 14.33 13.83
N GLU A 228 -26.73 14.92 13.60
CA GLU A 228 -26.61 16.30 13.14
C GLU A 228 -26.93 16.38 11.65
N LYS A 229 -27.52 17.49 11.20
CA LYS A 229 -27.81 17.71 9.78
C LYS A 229 -26.54 17.98 9.00
N GLY A 230 -26.47 17.41 7.80
CA GLY A 230 -25.28 17.40 6.97
C GLY A 230 -24.81 15.97 6.74
N TYR A 231 -23.54 15.81 6.42
CA TYR A 231 -22.95 14.52 6.08
C TYR A 231 -21.95 14.09 7.14
N ASP A 232 -22.31 13.07 7.92
CA ASP A 232 -21.36 12.28 8.67
C ASP A 232 -21.00 11.01 7.90
N GLY A 233 -19.70 10.78 7.66
CA GLY A 233 -19.25 9.62 6.88
C GLY A 233 -17.82 9.18 7.15
N GLY A 234 -17.48 7.99 6.65
CA GLY A 234 -16.16 7.37 6.75
C GLY A 234 -15.70 7.15 8.19
N PRO A 235 -16.47 6.42 9.01
CA PRO A 235 -16.05 6.07 10.36
C PRO A 235 -14.94 5.02 10.34
N PHE A 236 -13.87 5.26 11.07
CA PHE A 236 -12.79 4.30 11.30
C PHE A 236 -12.50 4.17 12.78
N PHE A 237 -12.36 2.93 13.25
CA PHE A 237 -11.91 2.67 14.61
C PHE A 237 -10.42 3.01 14.80
N SER A 238 -10.06 3.43 16.00
CA SER A 238 -8.66 3.41 16.45
C SER A 238 -8.15 1.98 16.56
N TRP A 239 -6.83 1.80 16.53
CA TRP A 239 -6.19 0.47 16.52
C TRP A 239 -6.41 -0.34 17.80
N ASP A 240 -6.62 0.32 18.93
CA ASP A 240 -7.00 -0.28 20.21
C ASP A 240 -8.52 -0.51 20.34
N GLY A 241 -9.30 0.01 19.40
CA GLY A 241 -10.76 -0.10 19.36
C GLY A 241 -11.49 0.80 20.36
N SER A 242 -10.80 1.74 21.01
CA SER A 242 -11.39 2.62 22.02
C SER A 242 -12.13 3.83 21.44
N LYS A 243 -11.79 4.25 20.22
CA LYS A 243 -12.32 5.45 19.56
C LYS A 243 -12.79 5.18 18.13
N ILE A 244 -13.59 6.09 17.60
CA ILE A 244 -13.95 6.19 16.17
C ILE A 244 -13.64 7.61 15.70
N CYS A 245 -13.00 7.75 14.54
CA CYS A 245 -12.87 9.02 13.83
C CYS A 245 -13.76 9.05 12.59
N TRP A 246 -14.29 10.22 12.23
CA TRP A 246 -15.08 10.42 11.01
C TRP A 246 -14.99 11.87 10.54
N ARG A 247 -15.53 12.14 9.34
CA ARG A 247 -15.71 13.50 8.85
C ARG A 247 -17.16 13.94 9.06
N ARG A 248 -17.36 15.19 9.47
CA ARG A 248 -18.67 15.84 9.55
C ARG A 248 -18.69 17.08 8.69
N PHE A 249 -19.64 17.13 7.76
CA PHE A 249 -19.95 18.34 7.01
C PHE A 249 -20.91 19.23 7.79
N ASN A 250 -20.79 20.54 7.59
CA ASN A 250 -21.83 21.46 8.01
C ASN A 250 -23.10 21.29 7.15
N GLU A 251 -24.21 21.87 7.60
CA GLU A 251 -25.54 21.66 7.00
C GLU A 251 -25.61 22.00 5.50
N ASP A 252 -24.83 22.98 5.03
CA ASP A 252 -24.80 23.40 3.61
C ASP A 252 -23.78 22.64 2.75
N GLY A 253 -23.02 21.71 3.35
CA GLY A 253 -22.04 20.87 2.66
C GLY A 253 -20.76 21.58 2.20
N SER A 254 -20.54 22.85 2.54
CA SER A 254 -19.40 23.63 2.06
C SER A 254 -18.10 23.38 2.84
N LYS A 255 -18.19 22.91 4.09
CA LYS A 255 -17.06 22.71 5.00
C LYS A 255 -17.17 21.36 5.68
N ALA A 256 -16.03 20.74 5.95
CA ALA A 256 -15.97 19.47 6.66
C ALA A 256 -14.85 19.47 7.68
N GLU A 257 -15.09 18.84 8.81
CA GLU A 257 -14.14 18.78 9.92
C GLU A 257 -14.02 17.34 10.42
N ILE A 258 -12.87 17.04 11.01
CA ILE A 258 -12.60 15.74 11.59
C ILE A 258 -13.14 15.72 13.01
N PHE A 259 -13.83 14.65 13.36
CA PHE A 259 -14.35 14.39 14.69
C PHE A 259 -13.87 13.03 15.20
N VAL A 260 -13.83 12.90 16.52
CA VAL A 260 -13.52 11.68 17.25
C VAL A 260 -14.58 11.45 18.34
N MET A 261 -14.89 10.20 18.62
CA MET A 261 -15.83 9.77 19.66
C MET A 261 -15.35 8.46 20.29
N ASP A 262 -15.92 8.09 21.43
CA ASP A 262 -15.73 6.76 22.00
C ASP A 262 -16.32 5.70 21.06
N ALA A 263 -15.78 4.47 21.10
CA ALA A 263 -16.25 3.38 20.24
C ALA A 263 -17.72 2.99 20.47
N ASP A 264 -18.33 3.44 21.57
CA ASP A 264 -19.76 3.30 21.82
C ASP A 264 -20.62 4.42 21.20
N GLY A 265 -20.00 5.47 20.64
CA GLY A 265 -20.65 6.62 20.03
C GLY A 265 -20.78 7.85 20.95
N SER A 266 -20.37 7.74 22.21
CA SER A 266 -20.39 8.86 23.16
C SER A 266 -19.18 9.79 23.03
N ASN A 267 -19.18 10.92 23.75
CA ASN A 267 -18.05 11.85 23.81
C ASN A 267 -17.54 12.36 22.44
N GLN A 268 -18.47 12.74 21.56
CA GLN A 268 -18.14 13.34 20.26
C GLN A 268 -17.40 14.67 20.43
N GLN A 269 -16.22 14.77 19.82
CA GLN A 269 -15.33 15.92 19.86
C GLN A 269 -14.87 16.30 18.46
N ARG A 270 -14.90 17.60 18.16
CA ARG A 270 -14.31 18.17 16.94
C ARG A 270 -12.79 18.29 17.11
N ILE A 271 -12.02 17.78 16.16
CA ILE A 271 -10.54 17.75 16.18
C ILE A 271 -9.94 18.86 15.31
N THR A 272 -10.57 19.21 14.19
CA THR A 272 -10.08 20.25 13.28
C THR A 272 -11.02 21.44 13.20
N SER A 273 -10.48 22.63 12.90
CA SER A 273 -11.26 23.84 12.61
C SER A 273 -10.56 24.68 11.54
N LEU A 274 -10.57 24.18 10.29
CA LEU A 274 -9.75 24.71 9.20
C LEU A 274 -10.49 25.63 8.21
N ASP A 275 -11.81 25.78 8.36
CA ASP A 275 -12.66 26.52 7.42
C ASP A 275 -12.56 26.03 5.96
N ALA A 276 -12.22 24.75 5.80
CA ALA A 276 -12.01 24.05 4.55
C ALA A 276 -12.71 22.68 4.60
N MET A 277 -12.57 21.87 3.56
CA MET A 277 -13.05 20.49 3.56
C MET A 277 -11.96 19.59 4.12
N SER A 278 -12.08 19.16 5.37
CA SER A 278 -11.27 18.09 5.97
C SER A 278 -11.98 16.74 5.82
N TRP A 279 -11.32 15.76 5.22
CA TRP A 279 -11.94 14.52 4.75
C TRP A 279 -11.07 13.29 5.06
N ALA A 280 -11.69 12.10 5.01
CA ALA A 280 -11.07 10.77 5.15
C ALA A 280 -9.98 10.69 6.25
N PRO A 281 -10.35 10.94 7.52
CA PRO A 281 -9.41 10.78 8.62
C PRO A 281 -9.06 9.31 8.84
N PHE A 282 -7.83 9.05 9.28
CA PHE A 282 -7.39 7.71 9.66
C PHE A 282 -6.41 7.81 10.83
N PHE A 283 -6.59 6.97 11.85
CA PHE A 283 -5.69 6.92 12.99
C PHE A 283 -4.33 6.32 12.60
N HIS A 284 -3.26 6.91 13.11
CA HIS A 284 -1.99 6.20 13.22
C HIS A 284 -2.13 5.03 14.22
N PRO A 285 -1.46 3.87 14.03
CA PRO A 285 -1.58 2.73 14.93
C PRO A 285 -1.23 2.97 16.39
N SER A 286 -0.50 4.04 16.69
CA SER A 286 -0.26 4.45 18.08
C SER A 286 -1.47 5.07 18.77
N GLY A 287 -2.47 5.53 18.03
CA GLY A 287 -3.63 6.27 18.55
C GLY A 287 -3.36 7.74 18.89
N ASP A 288 -2.12 8.20 18.82
CA ASP A 288 -1.74 9.57 19.27
C ASP A 288 -2.10 10.67 18.27
N TYR A 289 -2.28 10.33 16.99
CA TYR A 289 -2.59 11.30 15.94
C TYR A 289 -3.37 10.67 14.79
N LEU A 290 -3.96 11.54 13.97
CA LEU A 290 -4.64 11.19 12.73
C LEU A 290 -3.92 11.80 11.53
N ILE A 291 -4.11 11.16 10.37
CA ILE A 291 -3.86 11.74 9.06
C ILE A 291 -5.21 11.96 8.37
N PHE A 292 -5.37 13.05 7.61
CA PHE A 292 -6.58 13.38 6.87
C PHE A 292 -6.21 14.18 5.61
N ALA A 293 -7.15 14.35 4.69
CA ALA A 293 -6.94 15.23 3.53
C ALA A 293 -7.68 16.55 3.69
N THR A 294 -7.12 17.66 3.20
CA THR A 294 -7.80 18.95 3.19
C THR A 294 -7.50 19.77 1.94
N ASN A 295 -8.47 20.57 1.51
CA ASN A 295 -8.37 21.47 0.37
C ASN A 295 -8.06 22.93 0.76
N ILE A 296 -7.45 23.15 1.94
CA ILE A 296 -7.09 24.49 2.44
C ILE A 296 -6.21 25.30 1.46
N HIS A 297 -5.52 24.62 0.52
CA HIS A 297 -4.70 25.24 -0.53
C HIS A 297 -5.41 25.45 -1.87
N GLY A 298 -6.72 25.21 -1.93
CA GLY A 298 -7.54 25.45 -3.11
C GLY A 298 -8.50 24.30 -3.40
N PHE A 299 -9.64 24.63 -4.01
CA PHE A 299 -10.76 23.70 -4.22
C PHE A 299 -10.39 22.39 -4.93
N THR A 300 -9.38 22.42 -5.81
CA THR A 300 -8.91 21.24 -6.56
C THR A 300 -7.60 20.67 -6.04
N ASN A 301 -7.00 21.29 -5.00
CA ASN A 301 -5.75 20.85 -4.40
C ASN A 301 -5.99 20.23 -3.02
N PHE A 302 -6.11 18.90 -2.96
CA PHE A 302 -6.22 18.17 -1.71
C PHE A 302 -4.86 17.65 -1.29
N GLU A 303 -4.49 17.89 -0.04
CA GLU A 303 -3.21 17.50 0.54
C GLU A 303 -3.43 16.77 1.86
N LEU A 304 -2.52 15.86 2.19
CA LEU A 304 -2.54 15.16 3.47
C LEU A 304 -2.02 16.07 4.59
N TYR A 305 -2.68 15.99 5.73
CA TYR A 305 -2.37 16.71 6.96
C TYR A 305 -2.41 15.78 8.16
N LEU A 306 -1.62 16.11 9.17
CA LEU A 306 -1.56 15.43 10.45
C LEU A 306 -2.20 16.31 11.53
N VAL A 307 -2.86 15.69 12.50
CA VAL A 307 -3.35 16.38 13.71
C VAL A 307 -3.27 15.43 14.89
N ASP A 308 -2.90 15.95 16.05
CA ASP A 308 -2.97 15.22 17.33
C ASP A 308 -4.39 14.69 17.59
N ALA A 309 -4.51 13.50 18.17
CA ALA A 309 -5.80 12.82 18.34
C ALA A 309 -6.73 13.48 19.34
N GLU A 310 -6.21 14.35 20.20
CA GLU A 310 -7.00 15.16 21.12
C GLU A 310 -7.35 16.55 20.54
N GLY A 311 -6.86 16.87 19.32
CA GLY A 311 -7.10 18.14 18.64
C GLY A 311 -6.42 19.33 19.30
N LYS A 312 -5.37 19.11 20.08
CA LYS A 312 -4.69 20.17 20.86
C LYS A 312 -3.66 20.94 20.05
N SER A 313 -3.07 20.31 19.05
CA SER A 313 -2.05 20.89 18.19
C SER A 313 -2.63 21.36 16.86
N GLN A 314 -2.03 22.41 16.28
CA GLN A 314 -2.37 22.85 14.93
C GLN A 314 -2.04 21.75 13.90
N PRO A 315 -2.89 21.53 12.88
CA PRO A 315 -2.59 20.55 11.86
C PRO A 315 -1.32 20.87 11.06
N VAL A 316 -0.55 19.83 10.73
CA VAL A 316 0.72 19.93 10.00
C VAL A 316 0.56 19.32 8.61
N ARG A 317 1.01 20.04 7.57
CA ARG A 317 0.96 19.55 6.18
C ARG A 317 1.95 18.41 5.97
N ALA A 318 1.51 17.30 5.39
CA ALA A 318 2.31 16.11 5.12
C ALA A 318 2.68 15.94 3.63
N THR A 319 1.81 16.36 2.71
CA THR A 319 2.11 16.35 1.26
C THR A 319 2.01 17.74 0.66
N ASN A 320 2.74 17.99 -0.43
CA ASN A 320 2.73 19.26 -1.15
C ASN A 320 2.74 19.10 -2.68
N THR A 321 2.21 17.99 -3.18
CA THR A 321 2.14 17.71 -4.61
C THR A 321 0.82 18.23 -5.16
N GLU A 322 0.87 19.22 -6.06
CA GLU A 322 -0.34 19.77 -6.69
C GLU A 322 -1.25 18.68 -7.27
N GLY A 323 -2.52 18.75 -6.91
CA GLY A 323 -3.56 17.85 -7.40
C GLY A 323 -4.35 17.24 -6.26
N PHE A 324 -4.49 15.92 -6.26
CA PHE A 324 -5.25 15.22 -5.25
C PHE A 324 -4.32 14.25 -4.54
N ASP A 325 -4.18 14.42 -3.23
CA ASP A 325 -3.74 13.42 -2.28
C ASP A 325 -4.84 13.24 -1.22
N GLY A 326 -5.36 12.03 -1.08
CA GLY A 326 -6.43 11.74 -0.13
C GLY A 326 -6.67 10.26 0.12
N LEU A 327 -7.63 9.96 0.99
CA LEU A 327 -7.93 8.59 1.43
C LEU A 327 -6.68 7.87 1.98
N PRO A 328 -5.97 8.49 2.95
CA PRO A 328 -4.79 7.89 3.54
C PRO A 328 -5.14 6.71 4.46
N ALA A 329 -4.27 5.70 4.51
CA ALA A 329 -4.33 4.65 5.52
C ALA A 329 -2.92 4.18 5.91
N PHE A 330 -2.67 4.07 7.21
CA PHE A 330 -1.41 3.54 7.73
C PHE A 330 -1.39 2.01 7.72
N SER A 331 -0.21 1.43 7.51
CA SER A 331 0.01 0.01 7.79
C SER A 331 -0.08 -0.28 9.29
N PRO A 332 -0.37 -1.53 9.69
CA PRO A 332 -0.53 -1.90 11.11
C PRO A 332 0.68 -1.59 11.99
N ASP A 333 1.88 -1.66 11.41
CA ASP A 333 3.13 -1.36 12.10
C ASP A 333 3.48 0.14 12.14
N GLY A 334 2.66 1.00 11.53
CA GLY A 334 2.85 2.45 11.45
C GLY A 334 4.00 2.89 10.54
N LYS A 335 4.61 1.97 9.77
CA LYS A 335 5.82 2.26 8.98
C LYS A 335 5.56 2.56 7.52
N ARG A 336 4.33 2.38 7.04
CA ARG A 336 3.94 2.65 5.66
C ARG A 336 2.63 3.40 5.61
N LEU A 337 2.50 4.20 4.57
CA LEU A 337 1.28 4.91 4.23
C LEU A 337 0.84 4.48 2.83
N VAL A 338 -0.44 4.19 2.65
CA VAL A 338 -1.09 4.17 1.34
C VAL A 338 -2.04 5.35 1.23
N TRP A 339 -2.14 5.93 0.03
CA TRP A 339 -3.10 6.98 -0.25
C TRP A 339 -3.44 7.01 -1.73
N THR A 340 -4.54 7.65 -2.06
CA THR A 340 -4.98 7.87 -3.43
C THR A 340 -4.38 9.18 -3.93
N SER A 341 -3.71 9.14 -5.08
CA SER A 341 -3.09 10.32 -5.66
C SER A 341 -3.18 10.37 -7.18
N ASN A 342 -3.24 11.58 -7.74
CA ASN A 342 -3.03 11.81 -9.17
C ASN A 342 -1.60 12.27 -9.50
N ARG A 343 -0.66 12.13 -8.56
CA ARG A 343 0.77 12.37 -8.82
C ARG A 343 1.30 11.47 -9.94
N GLY A 344 2.14 12.01 -10.83
CA GLY A 344 2.79 11.26 -11.92
C GLY A 344 2.33 11.67 -13.33
N LEU A 345 2.62 10.82 -14.32
CA LEU A 345 2.41 11.13 -15.74
C LEU A 345 0.95 10.96 -16.22
N GLY A 346 0.11 10.28 -15.43
CA GLY A 346 -1.31 10.07 -15.72
C GLY A 346 -2.18 11.09 -15.00
N ARG A 347 -3.30 11.52 -15.61
CA ARG A 347 -4.25 12.44 -14.97
C ARG A 347 -5.24 11.75 -14.02
N ASN A 348 -5.26 10.42 -13.99
CA ASN A 348 -6.21 9.65 -13.21
C ASN A 348 -5.64 9.33 -11.83
N ALA A 349 -6.49 9.38 -10.81
CA ALA A 349 -6.12 8.97 -9.46
C ALA A 349 -5.80 7.47 -9.39
N GLN A 350 -4.71 7.14 -8.71
CA GLN A 350 -4.24 5.78 -8.47
C GLN A 350 -3.78 5.64 -7.02
N LEU A 351 -3.68 4.40 -6.53
CA LEU A 351 -3.07 4.15 -5.22
C LEU A 351 -1.55 4.26 -5.25
N PHE A 352 -1.02 4.96 -4.25
CA PHE A 352 0.40 5.10 -3.96
C PHE A 352 0.71 4.51 -2.59
N ALA A 353 1.98 4.14 -2.41
CA ALA A 353 2.53 3.69 -1.14
C ALA A 353 3.90 4.34 -0.89
N ALA A 354 4.20 4.63 0.37
CA ALA A 354 5.50 5.11 0.82
C ALA A 354 5.83 4.56 2.21
N ASP A 355 7.11 4.59 2.55
CA ASP A 355 7.56 4.41 3.92
C ASP A 355 7.27 5.70 4.71
N TRP A 356 6.74 5.54 5.92
CA TRP A 356 6.30 6.60 6.81
C TRP A 356 7.29 6.82 7.95
N ASN A 357 7.61 8.09 8.23
CA ASN A 357 8.50 8.49 9.32
C ASN A 357 7.71 8.98 10.54
N ASP A 358 7.25 8.05 11.38
CA ASP A 358 6.52 8.35 12.62
C ASP A 358 7.30 9.26 13.58
N ALA A 359 8.62 9.10 13.67
CA ALA A 359 9.45 9.91 14.55
C ALA A 359 9.40 11.40 14.15
N GLU A 360 9.43 11.68 12.84
CA GLU A 360 9.30 13.05 12.34
C GLU A 360 7.89 13.59 12.50
N ALA A 361 6.86 12.78 12.24
CA ALA A 361 5.46 13.16 12.46
C ALA A 361 5.22 13.62 13.91
N ARG A 362 5.72 12.83 14.88
CA ARG A 362 5.65 13.18 16.31
C ARG A 362 6.40 14.46 16.66
N ARG A 363 7.60 14.63 16.10
CA ARG A 363 8.38 15.86 16.29
C ARG A 363 7.62 17.08 15.80
N LEU A 364 6.97 16.99 14.64
CA LEU A 364 6.19 18.09 14.06
C LEU A 364 4.91 18.40 14.85
N LEU A 365 4.26 17.38 15.41
CA LEU A 365 3.05 17.53 16.24
C LEU A 365 3.35 17.89 17.71
N ASN A 366 4.64 17.99 18.09
CA ASN A 366 5.10 18.13 19.48
C ASN A 366 4.60 17.01 20.41
N LEU A 367 4.51 15.79 19.88
CA LEU A 367 4.16 14.61 20.66
C LEU A 367 5.40 14.01 21.31
N GLY A 368 5.21 13.35 22.46
CA GLY A 368 6.27 12.54 23.08
C GLY A 368 6.75 11.42 22.14
N PRO A 369 7.91 10.80 22.44
CA PRO A 369 8.35 9.62 21.71
C PRO A 369 7.23 8.57 21.74
N ALA A 370 7.14 7.77 20.67
CA ALA A 370 6.19 6.67 20.59
C ALA A 370 6.21 5.89 21.90
N GLN A 371 5.12 5.98 22.65
CA GLN A 371 4.92 5.04 23.74
C GLN A 371 4.79 3.68 23.06
N PRO A 372 5.51 2.64 23.51
CA PRO A 372 5.21 1.28 23.08
C PRO A 372 3.71 1.09 23.25
N SER A 373 3.01 0.71 22.18
CA SER A 373 1.55 0.62 22.22
C SER A 373 1.13 -0.12 23.48
N GLN A 374 0.26 0.48 24.28
CA GLN A 374 -0.35 -0.18 25.43
C GLN A 374 -1.41 -1.19 24.98
N THR A 375 -1.11 -1.97 23.94
CA THR A 375 -1.74 -3.28 23.77
C THR A 375 -1.09 -4.20 24.78
N THR A 376 -1.71 -4.28 25.95
CA THR A 376 -1.36 -5.20 27.02
C THR A 376 -1.61 -6.65 26.57
N SER A 377 -0.62 -7.24 25.91
CA SER A 377 -0.34 -8.67 26.03
C SER A 377 1.11 -8.85 26.44
N GLY A 378 1.43 -8.48 27.67
CA GLY A 378 2.75 -8.77 28.24
C GLY A 378 3.05 -10.27 28.10
N VAL A 379 3.97 -10.62 27.20
CA VAL A 379 4.53 -11.97 27.15
C VAL A 379 5.23 -12.19 28.48
N ALA A 380 4.72 -13.14 29.25
CA ALA A 380 5.33 -13.52 30.51
C ALA A 380 6.79 -13.97 30.25
N PRO A 381 7.77 -13.59 31.09
CA PRO A 381 9.18 -13.94 30.88
C PRO A 381 9.31 -15.46 30.68
N GLY A 382 10.20 -15.93 29.81
CA GLY A 382 10.28 -17.34 29.38
C GLY A 382 10.46 -18.33 30.55
N SER A 383 11.05 -17.86 31.65
CA SER A 383 11.17 -18.60 32.92
C SER A 383 9.82 -18.93 33.59
N SER A 384 8.79 -18.11 33.38
CA SER A 384 7.44 -18.30 33.92
C SER A 384 6.56 -19.25 33.09
N VAL A 385 6.95 -19.53 31.85
CA VAL A 385 6.25 -20.48 30.97
C VAL A 385 6.62 -21.92 31.35
N VAL A 386 7.89 -22.19 31.64
CA VAL A 386 8.36 -23.54 32.04
C VAL A 386 7.68 -24.00 33.34
N ALA A 387 7.43 -23.10 34.28
CA ALA A 387 6.71 -23.43 35.51
C ALA A 387 5.24 -23.84 35.30
N LYS A 388 4.68 -23.57 34.11
CA LYS A 388 3.29 -23.85 33.74
C LYS A 388 3.17 -25.07 32.81
N THR A 389 4.29 -25.70 32.44
CA THR A 389 4.29 -26.86 31.55
C THR A 389 4.50 -28.17 32.30
N GLN A 390 4.09 -29.28 31.69
CA GLN A 390 4.23 -30.62 32.25
C GLN A 390 5.30 -31.45 31.50
N PRO A 391 5.91 -32.46 32.14
CA PRO A 391 6.85 -33.37 31.47
C PRO A 391 6.24 -34.14 30.29
N ALA A 392 4.93 -34.41 30.35
CA ALA A 392 4.18 -34.96 29.24
C ALA A 392 3.79 -33.81 28.30
N ILE A 393 4.29 -33.81 27.06
CA ILE A 393 3.99 -32.76 26.07
C ILE A 393 2.48 -32.74 25.80
N SER A 394 1.80 -31.67 26.22
CA SER A 394 0.37 -31.46 25.99
C SER A 394 0.10 -30.37 24.95
N ALA A 395 -1.12 -30.34 24.42
CA ALA A 395 -1.55 -29.28 23.51
C ALA A 395 -1.53 -27.89 24.18
N ASP A 396 -1.81 -27.83 25.49
CA ASP A 396 -1.78 -26.58 26.26
C ASP A 396 -0.35 -26.06 26.41
N ASP A 397 0.63 -26.95 26.62
CA ASP A 397 2.06 -26.57 26.65
C ASP A 397 2.50 -26.00 25.31
N LEU A 398 2.17 -26.68 24.21
CA LEU A 398 2.49 -26.21 22.86
C LEU A 398 1.86 -24.85 22.57
N LYS A 399 0.62 -24.62 23.01
CA LYS A 399 -0.07 -23.35 22.83
C LYS A 399 0.66 -22.22 23.55
N LEU A 400 1.19 -22.44 24.76
CA LEU A 400 1.99 -21.42 25.47
C LEU A 400 3.23 -20.99 24.69
N TYR A 401 4.00 -21.95 24.16
CA TYR A 401 5.21 -21.66 23.39
C TYR A 401 4.89 -21.00 22.04
N VAL A 402 3.89 -21.53 21.33
CA VAL A 402 3.49 -21.01 20.02
C VAL A 402 2.91 -19.61 20.13
N SER A 403 2.03 -19.35 21.11
CA SER A 403 1.43 -18.03 21.31
C SER A 403 2.48 -16.97 21.65
N ALA A 404 3.51 -17.31 22.44
CA ALA A 404 4.60 -16.39 22.73
C ALA A 404 5.49 -16.13 21.50
N LEU A 405 5.91 -17.19 20.78
CA LEU A 405 6.81 -17.07 19.61
C LEU A 405 6.12 -16.52 18.34
N ALA A 406 4.79 -16.52 18.31
CA ALA A 406 3.98 -15.95 17.25
C ALA A 406 3.26 -14.66 17.68
N SER A 407 3.65 -14.08 18.82
CA SER A 407 3.05 -12.86 19.33
C SER A 407 3.45 -11.65 18.47
N GLU A 408 2.63 -10.59 18.51
CA GLU A 408 2.92 -9.35 17.77
C GLU A 408 4.24 -8.72 18.24
N GLU A 409 4.57 -8.85 19.53
CA GLU A 409 5.81 -8.35 20.12
C GLU A 409 7.06 -9.01 19.51
N MET A 410 6.93 -10.27 19.09
CA MET A 410 8.02 -11.00 18.43
C MET A 410 8.25 -10.55 16.99
N ALA A 411 7.33 -9.80 16.35
CA ALA A 411 7.50 -9.10 15.06
C ALA A 411 8.20 -9.89 13.90
N GLY A 412 8.20 -11.23 13.94
CA GLY A 412 8.91 -12.10 13.00
C GLY A 412 10.37 -12.42 13.36
N ARG A 413 11.00 -13.31 12.59
CA ARG A 413 12.35 -13.84 12.88
C ARG A 413 13.34 -13.62 11.73
N LEU A 414 13.20 -12.50 11.03
CA LEU A 414 14.20 -12.11 10.04
C LEU A 414 15.52 -11.86 10.77
N THR A 415 16.60 -12.48 10.30
CA THR A 415 17.90 -12.46 10.99
C THR A 415 18.37 -11.03 11.28
N GLY A 416 18.76 -10.75 12.52
CA GLY A 416 19.25 -9.43 12.94
C GLY A 416 18.16 -8.40 13.25
N THR A 417 16.88 -8.79 13.22
CA THR A 417 15.78 -7.92 13.64
C THR A 417 15.55 -7.99 15.16
N LYS A 418 14.90 -6.96 15.71
CA LYS A 418 14.49 -6.94 17.13
C LYS A 418 13.61 -8.14 17.48
N GLY A 419 12.71 -8.52 16.58
CA GLY A 419 11.82 -9.66 16.75
C GLY A 419 12.57 -10.99 16.87
N GLU A 420 13.57 -11.19 16.00
CA GLU A 420 14.47 -12.34 16.08
C GLU A 420 15.22 -12.38 17.42
N MET A 421 15.80 -11.26 17.86
CA MET A 421 16.49 -11.17 19.15
C MET A 421 15.57 -11.47 20.35
N LEU A 422 14.31 -11.02 20.31
CA LEU A 422 13.32 -11.33 21.35
C LEU A 422 12.96 -12.81 21.35
N ALA A 423 12.75 -13.41 20.17
CA ALA A 423 12.43 -14.82 20.04
C ALA A 423 13.59 -15.72 20.48
N THR A 424 14.84 -15.40 20.11
CA THR A 424 16.01 -16.17 20.54
C THR A 424 16.30 -15.99 22.02
N THR A 425 16.05 -14.80 22.58
CA THR A 425 16.10 -14.57 24.03
C THR A 425 15.04 -15.41 24.76
N TYR A 426 13.81 -15.44 24.26
CA TYR A 426 12.73 -16.27 24.81
C TYR A 426 13.11 -17.76 24.83
N VAL A 427 13.64 -18.28 23.73
CA VAL A 427 14.09 -19.69 23.65
C VAL A 427 15.24 -19.96 24.62
N ALA A 428 16.21 -19.04 24.74
CA ALA A 428 17.31 -19.17 25.70
C ALA A 428 16.81 -19.19 27.16
N GLU A 429 15.81 -18.37 27.51
CA GLU A 429 15.18 -18.38 28.83
C GLU A 429 14.42 -19.68 29.11
N VAL A 430 13.72 -20.23 28.10
CA VAL A 430 13.05 -21.54 28.20
C VAL A 430 14.07 -22.65 28.42
N PHE A 431 15.18 -22.68 27.66
CA PHE A 431 16.25 -23.67 27.83
C PHE A 431 16.88 -23.60 29.22
N LYS A 432 17.14 -22.38 29.70
CA LYS A 432 17.61 -22.15 31.07
C LYS A 432 16.61 -22.63 32.11
N GLY A 433 15.32 -22.35 31.93
CA GLY A 433 14.25 -22.79 32.83
C GLY A 433 14.09 -24.31 32.88
N LEU A 434 14.36 -25.00 31.77
CA LEU A 434 14.38 -26.47 31.68
C LEU A 434 15.67 -27.09 32.24
N GLY A 435 16.65 -26.28 32.65
CA GLY A 435 17.91 -26.76 33.22
C GLY A 435 18.94 -27.24 32.21
N LEU A 436 18.81 -26.88 30.92
CA LEU A 436 19.84 -27.20 29.92
C LEU A 436 21.11 -26.39 30.18
N ALA A 437 22.27 -27.00 29.92
CA ALA A 437 23.54 -26.28 29.96
C ALA A 437 23.74 -25.45 28.67
N PRO A 438 24.29 -24.22 28.77
CA PRO A 438 24.62 -23.42 27.60
C PRO A 438 25.77 -24.04 26.79
N ALA A 439 25.67 -24.02 25.46
CA ALA A 439 26.66 -24.58 24.53
C ALA A 439 27.13 -23.60 23.45
N GLY A 440 26.67 -22.35 23.52
CA GLY A 440 27.05 -21.27 22.62
C GLY A 440 28.36 -20.60 23.00
N GLU A 441 28.67 -19.52 22.30
CA GLU A 441 29.91 -18.78 22.49
C GLU A 441 30.05 -18.27 23.92
N ARG A 442 31.27 -18.42 24.49
CA ARG A 442 31.59 -18.00 25.87
C ARG A 442 30.66 -18.59 26.94
N GLY A 443 30.09 -19.78 26.70
CA GLY A 443 29.18 -20.43 27.65
C GLY A 443 27.80 -19.76 27.71
N SER A 444 27.36 -19.14 26.61
CA SER A 444 26.01 -18.59 26.45
C SER A 444 25.06 -19.59 25.76
N TYR A 445 23.78 -19.23 25.60
CA TYR A 445 22.83 -19.99 24.78
C TYR A 445 22.86 -19.56 23.30
N PHE A 446 23.77 -18.66 22.91
CA PHE A 446 23.78 -18.03 21.60
C PHE A 446 25.01 -18.44 20.80
N GLN A 447 24.79 -18.70 19.51
CA GLN A 447 25.85 -18.89 18.54
C GLN A 447 25.66 -17.84 17.44
N GLU A 448 26.57 -16.89 17.38
CA GLU A 448 26.54 -15.83 16.38
C GLU A 448 27.18 -16.32 15.07
N PHE A 449 26.67 -15.84 13.94
CA PHE A 449 27.27 -16.07 12.64
C PHE A 449 27.04 -14.87 11.74
N GLU A 450 27.99 -14.61 10.85
CA GLU A 450 27.84 -13.56 9.86
C GLU A 450 27.00 -14.04 8.67
N PHE A 451 26.13 -13.16 8.18
CA PHE A 451 25.39 -13.38 6.95
C PHE A 451 25.29 -12.09 6.14
N THR A 452 25.10 -12.23 4.84
CA THR A 452 24.87 -11.07 3.97
C THR A 452 23.39 -10.70 4.02
N ALA A 453 23.08 -9.53 4.59
CA ALA A 453 21.70 -9.02 4.72
C ALA A 453 21.23 -8.21 3.48
N GLY A 454 22.12 -7.93 2.54
CA GLY A 454 21.84 -7.20 1.31
C GLY A 454 23.11 -6.84 0.54
N VAL A 455 22.95 -6.31 -0.67
CA VAL A 455 24.08 -5.83 -1.49
C VAL A 455 23.72 -4.47 -2.09
N SER A 456 24.66 -3.52 -2.04
CA SER A 456 24.54 -2.20 -2.64
C SER A 456 25.82 -1.81 -3.38
N PRO A 457 25.74 -0.93 -4.40
CA PRO A 457 26.92 -0.41 -5.07
C PRO A 457 27.76 0.47 -4.12
N GLY A 458 29.05 0.15 -3.98
CA GLY A 458 30.02 1.04 -3.31
C GLY A 458 30.49 2.21 -4.19
N PRO A 459 31.22 3.19 -3.61
CA PRO A 459 31.62 4.43 -4.29
C PRO A 459 32.66 4.25 -5.40
N LYS A 460 33.24 3.04 -5.53
CA LYS A 460 34.27 2.71 -6.53
C LYS A 460 33.72 2.02 -7.79
N ASN A 461 32.40 1.94 -7.96
CA ASN A 461 31.80 1.38 -9.17
C ASN A 461 32.02 2.31 -10.36
N ARG A 462 32.80 1.85 -11.35
CA ARG A 462 33.07 2.56 -12.60
C ARG A 462 33.02 1.57 -13.77
N LEU A 463 32.51 2.02 -14.90
CA LEU A 463 32.50 1.28 -16.15
C LEU A 463 32.77 2.26 -17.28
N SER A 464 33.67 1.90 -18.19
CA SER A 464 33.97 2.69 -19.38
C SER A 464 33.87 1.83 -20.64
N LEU A 465 33.45 2.45 -21.74
CA LEU A 465 33.33 1.82 -23.05
C LEU A 465 34.24 2.53 -24.05
N SER A 466 34.98 1.78 -24.85
CA SER A 466 35.76 2.30 -25.99
C SER A 466 35.33 1.59 -27.27
N GLN A 467 35.18 2.35 -28.36
CA GLN A 467 34.80 1.82 -29.68
C GLN A 467 36.00 1.29 -30.48
N ASP A 468 37.23 1.68 -30.11
CA ASP A 468 38.46 1.27 -30.79
C ASP A 468 39.52 0.73 -29.79
N LYS A 469 40.53 0.03 -30.31
CA LYS A 469 41.71 -0.46 -29.54
C LYS A 469 42.55 0.67 -28.91
N GLU A 470 42.20 1.93 -29.15
CA GLU A 470 42.82 3.13 -28.57
C GLU A 470 42.15 3.47 -27.22
N PRO A 471 42.86 3.37 -26.07
CA PRO A 471 42.28 3.64 -24.75
C PRO A 471 41.94 5.12 -24.49
N LYS A 472 42.26 6.04 -25.41
CA LYS A 472 42.26 7.48 -25.16
C LYS A 472 40.91 8.18 -25.32
N ALA A 473 39.87 7.49 -25.79
CA ALA A 473 38.53 8.04 -26.01
C ALA A 473 37.42 7.22 -25.29
N ALA A 474 37.73 6.60 -24.15
CA ALA A 474 36.76 5.80 -23.40
C ALA A 474 35.69 6.70 -22.74
N GLU A 475 34.43 6.43 -23.03
CA GLU A 475 33.27 7.09 -22.40
C GLU A 475 33.00 6.43 -21.04
N GLU A 476 33.01 7.22 -19.95
CA GLU A 476 32.63 6.73 -18.62
C GLU A 476 31.10 6.73 -18.47
N LEU A 477 30.54 5.57 -18.11
CA LEU A 477 29.11 5.35 -17.96
C LEU A 477 28.64 5.65 -16.54
N LYS A 478 27.50 6.33 -16.39
CA LYS A 478 26.93 6.70 -15.10
C LYS A 478 26.24 5.51 -14.45
N LEU A 479 26.67 5.22 -13.21
CA LEU A 479 26.02 4.24 -12.35
C LEU A 479 24.54 4.63 -12.12
N ASP A 480 23.65 3.64 -12.06
CA ASP A 480 22.20 3.77 -11.87
C ASP A 480 21.44 4.53 -12.97
N THR A 481 22.14 5.01 -13.99
CA THR A 481 21.54 5.64 -15.18
C THR A 481 21.83 4.80 -16.43
N ASP A 482 23.11 4.60 -16.73
CA ASP A 482 23.56 3.90 -17.94
C ASP A 482 23.80 2.41 -17.66
N TRP A 483 24.23 2.07 -16.44
CA TRP A 483 24.51 0.70 -16.03
C TRP A 483 24.36 0.49 -14.51
N ARG A 484 24.24 -0.78 -14.11
CA ARG A 484 24.26 -1.21 -12.71
C ARG A 484 24.84 -2.64 -12.61
N PRO A 485 25.68 -2.95 -11.61
CA PRO A 485 26.10 -4.31 -11.34
C PRO A 485 24.93 -5.19 -10.89
N LEU A 486 24.98 -6.48 -11.21
CA LEU A 486 24.05 -7.46 -10.63
C LEU A 486 24.49 -7.84 -9.21
N GLY A 487 23.57 -8.25 -8.34
CA GLY A 487 23.89 -8.69 -6.97
C GLY A 487 24.87 -9.88 -6.91
N LEU A 488 24.96 -10.66 -7.99
CA LEU A 488 25.89 -11.77 -8.17
C LEU A 488 27.27 -11.39 -8.73
N SER A 489 27.54 -10.10 -8.95
CA SER A 489 28.78 -9.64 -9.58
C SER A 489 29.97 -9.77 -8.63
N LYS A 490 31.12 -10.16 -9.17
CA LYS A 490 32.38 -10.16 -8.42
C LYS A 490 32.90 -8.72 -8.26
N THR A 491 33.36 -8.37 -7.07
CA THR A 491 34.08 -7.12 -6.81
C THR A 491 35.53 -7.22 -7.30
N GLY A 492 36.01 -6.22 -8.04
CA GLY A 492 37.39 -6.15 -8.50
C GLY A 492 37.57 -5.14 -9.63
N GLU A 493 38.82 -4.96 -10.05
CA GLU A 493 39.17 -4.24 -11.27
C GLU A 493 39.33 -5.24 -12.42
N PHE A 494 38.70 -4.93 -13.55
CA PHE A 494 38.73 -5.77 -14.74
C PHE A 494 39.20 -4.91 -15.92
N GLY A 495 40.28 -5.35 -16.58
CA GLY A 495 40.85 -4.63 -17.72
C GLY A 495 39.93 -4.62 -18.95
N PRO A 496 40.21 -3.75 -19.94
CA PRO A 496 39.46 -3.71 -21.18
C PRO A 496 39.62 -5.03 -21.94
N ALA A 497 38.51 -5.58 -22.45
CA ALA A 497 38.48 -6.75 -23.30
C ALA A 497 37.42 -6.59 -24.39
N ALA A 498 37.55 -7.36 -25.48
CA ALA A 498 36.57 -7.32 -26.56
C ALA A 498 35.18 -7.75 -26.08
N VAL A 499 34.14 -7.20 -26.71
CA VAL A 499 32.75 -7.57 -26.44
C VAL A 499 32.26 -8.50 -27.55
N VAL A 500 31.67 -9.64 -27.18
CA VAL A 500 31.03 -10.58 -28.11
C VAL A 500 29.55 -10.65 -27.80
N PHE A 501 28.71 -10.46 -28.82
CA PHE A 501 27.27 -10.58 -28.67
C PHE A 501 26.83 -12.04 -28.80
N ALA A 502 26.19 -12.59 -27.76
CA ALA A 502 25.77 -13.99 -27.69
C ALA A 502 24.24 -14.13 -27.59
N GLY A 503 23.50 -13.31 -28.32
CA GLY A 503 22.04 -13.41 -28.39
C GLY A 503 21.37 -13.30 -27.02
N TYR A 504 20.61 -14.33 -26.62
CA TYR A 504 19.95 -14.38 -25.31
C TYR A 504 20.83 -14.97 -24.20
N GLY A 505 22.07 -15.41 -24.48
CA GLY A 505 22.97 -15.97 -23.47
C GLY A 505 22.47 -17.26 -22.83
N ILE A 506 21.59 -18.01 -23.51
CA ILE A 506 21.00 -19.24 -23.01
C ILE A 506 21.75 -20.43 -23.59
N SER A 507 22.09 -21.39 -22.72
CA SER A 507 22.60 -22.71 -23.06
C SER A 507 21.69 -23.73 -22.38
N ALA A 508 20.78 -24.33 -23.14
CA ALA A 508 19.75 -25.25 -22.67
C ALA A 508 19.95 -26.63 -23.35
N PRO A 509 20.00 -27.72 -22.58
CA PRO A 509 20.15 -29.07 -23.12
C PRO A 509 18.88 -29.54 -23.83
N LYS A 510 19.02 -30.53 -24.71
CA LYS A 510 17.88 -31.21 -25.33
C LYS A 510 16.94 -31.80 -24.27
N SER A 511 15.63 -31.74 -24.52
CA SER A 511 14.59 -32.42 -23.74
C SER A 511 13.78 -33.37 -24.64
N GLU A 512 12.84 -34.12 -24.06
CA GLU A 512 11.97 -35.02 -24.82
C GLU A 512 11.16 -34.31 -25.92
N ALA A 513 10.77 -33.05 -25.67
CA ALA A 513 9.91 -32.26 -26.57
C ALA A 513 10.61 -31.11 -27.29
N ASN A 514 11.87 -30.77 -26.94
CA ASN A 514 12.57 -29.61 -27.50
C ASN A 514 14.04 -29.93 -27.78
N GLU A 515 14.56 -29.47 -28.93
CA GLU A 515 15.99 -29.54 -29.26
C GLU A 515 16.85 -28.66 -28.34
N ALA A 516 18.15 -28.97 -28.29
CA ALA A 516 19.10 -28.13 -27.56
C ALA A 516 19.17 -26.72 -28.13
N TYR A 517 19.30 -25.72 -27.26
CA TYR A 517 19.42 -24.31 -27.64
C TYR A 517 20.68 -23.72 -27.03
N ASP A 518 21.64 -23.32 -27.85
CA ASP A 518 22.89 -22.72 -27.37
C ASP A 518 23.21 -21.41 -28.10
N SER A 519 23.09 -20.30 -27.38
CA SER A 519 23.35 -18.95 -27.91
C SER A 519 24.84 -18.69 -28.16
N TYR A 520 25.71 -19.59 -27.70
CA TYR A 520 27.16 -19.51 -27.83
C TYR A 520 27.71 -20.36 -28.97
N SER A 521 26.86 -21.12 -29.67
CA SER A 521 27.29 -21.99 -30.75
C SER A 521 28.09 -21.22 -31.81
N GLY A 522 29.34 -21.63 -32.03
CA GLY A 522 30.27 -20.98 -32.98
C GLY A 522 30.89 -19.66 -32.51
N LEU A 523 30.67 -19.24 -31.25
CA LEU A 523 31.24 -18.00 -30.69
C LEU A 523 32.49 -18.28 -29.84
N ASP A 524 33.58 -17.56 -30.10
CA ASP A 524 34.74 -17.50 -29.21
C ASP A 524 34.55 -16.38 -28.18
N VAL A 525 34.17 -16.77 -26.96
CA VAL A 525 33.91 -15.88 -25.82
C VAL A 525 35.02 -15.88 -24.78
N LYS A 526 36.07 -16.68 -24.96
CA LYS A 526 37.13 -16.84 -23.97
C LYS A 526 37.85 -15.51 -23.75
N ASP A 527 38.01 -15.12 -22.48
CA ASP A 527 38.66 -13.89 -22.02
C ASP A 527 38.01 -12.59 -22.56
N LYS A 528 36.74 -12.67 -22.99
CA LYS A 528 35.97 -11.54 -23.54
C LYS A 528 34.74 -11.22 -22.68
N TRP A 529 34.25 -9.99 -22.80
CA TRP A 529 32.94 -9.61 -22.27
C TRP A 529 31.84 -10.14 -23.18
N VAL A 530 30.82 -10.76 -22.60
CA VAL A 530 29.69 -11.31 -23.37
C VAL A 530 28.48 -10.40 -23.20
N LEU A 531 27.98 -9.83 -24.29
CA LEU A 531 26.74 -9.06 -24.33
C LEU A 531 25.56 -9.98 -24.65
N VAL A 532 24.51 -9.94 -23.83
CA VAL A 532 23.30 -10.75 -24.01
C VAL A 532 22.02 -9.94 -23.80
N PHE A 533 20.93 -10.41 -24.39
CA PHE A 533 19.60 -9.90 -24.13
C PHE A 533 19.00 -10.42 -22.83
N ARG A 534 18.17 -9.59 -22.21
CA ARG A 534 17.24 -9.97 -21.14
C ARG A 534 16.17 -10.91 -21.68
N PHE A 535 15.57 -11.67 -20.76
CA PHE A 535 14.44 -12.56 -21.04
C PHE A 535 14.77 -13.68 -22.04
N LEU A 536 13.73 -14.14 -22.74
CA LEU A 536 13.70 -15.23 -23.70
C LEU A 536 13.56 -14.68 -25.13
N PRO A 537 13.94 -15.46 -26.16
CA PRO A 537 13.50 -15.23 -27.53
C PRO A 537 12.00 -14.93 -27.59
N GLU A 538 11.61 -13.89 -28.30
CA GLU A 538 10.21 -13.45 -28.34
C GLU A 538 9.37 -14.26 -29.36
N ASP A 539 10.04 -14.96 -30.27
CA ASP A 539 9.44 -15.59 -31.46
C ASP A 539 9.18 -17.09 -31.28
N VAL A 540 9.34 -17.61 -30.06
CA VAL A 540 9.24 -19.04 -29.76
C VAL A 540 7.86 -19.41 -29.23
N GLY A 541 7.38 -20.59 -29.60
CA GLY A 541 6.11 -21.14 -29.12
C GLY A 541 6.11 -21.42 -27.61
N PRO A 542 4.92 -21.64 -27.01
CA PRO A 542 4.77 -21.83 -25.56
C PRO A 542 5.65 -22.95 -24.98
N ASP A 543 5.77 -24.09 -25.66
CA ASP A 543 6.52 -25.25 -25.17
C ASP A 543 8.02 -24.98 -25.10
N VAL A 544 8.56 -24.35 -26.14
CA VAL A 544 9.96 -23.90 -26.19
C VAL A 544 10.20 -22.83 -25.13
N ARG A 545 9.25 -21.91 -24.94
CA ARG A 545 9.34 -20.85 -23.92
C ARG A 545 9.43 -21.45 -22.51
N GLN A 546 8.60 -22.45 -22.21
CA GLN A 546 8.63 -23.16 -20.94
C GLN A 546 9.96 -23.89 -20.74
N HIS A 547 10.46 -24.57 -21.76
CA HIS A 547 11.74 -25.27 -21.72
C HIS A 547 12.92 -24.33 -21.43
N LEU A 548 12.96 -23.17 -22.10
CA LEU A 548 14.04 -22.19 -21.95
C LEU A 548 13.93 -21.35 -20.66
N SER A 549 12.76 -21.31 -20.02
CA SER A 549 12.46 -20.43 -18.89
C SER A 549 13.49 -20.51 -17.77
N ARG A 550 13.84 -21.72 -17.34
CA ARG A 550 14.86 -21.96 -16.29
C ARG A 550 16.22 -21.36 -16.66
N PHE A 551 16.63 -21.52 -17.91
CA PHE A 551 17.94 -21.09 -18.40
C PHE A 551 17.99 -19.59 -18.73
N SER A 552 16.83 -18.93 -18.76
CA SER A 552 16.72 -17.48 -18.97
C SER A 552 17.01 -16.65 -17.71
N ASN A 553 17.11 -17.27 -16.54
CA ASN A 553 17.49 -16.58 -15.32
C ASN A 553 18.94 -16.05 -15.42
N LEU A 554 19.17 -14.83 -14.95
CA LEU A 554 20.47 -14.14 -15.03
C LEU A 554 21.63 -14.94 -14.44
N ARG A 555 21.39 -15.71 -13.37
CA ARG A 555 22.41 -16.57 -12.76
C ARG A 555 22.84 -17.68 -13.72
N TYR A 556 21.91 -18.32 -14.41
CA TYR A 556 22.21 -19.37 -15.39
C TYR A 556 22.93 -18.80 -16.62
N LYS A 557 22.53 -17.62 -17.11
CA LYS A 557 23.25 -16.93 -18.20
C LYS A 557 24.69 -16.59 -17.82
N ALA A 558 24.89 -16.07 -16.60
CA ALA A 558 26.22 -15.75 -16.08
C ALA A 558 27.09 -17.01 -15.92
N MET A 559 26.51 -18.12 -15.43
CA MET A 559 27.20 -19.41 -15.36
C MET A 559 27.58 -19.94 -16.75
N ALA A 560 26.66 -19.92 -17.71
CA ALA A 560 26.91 -20.40 -19.07
C ALA A 560 28.05 -19.62 -19.76
N ALA A 561 28.10 -18.30 -19.60
CA ALA A 561 29.22 -17.48 -20.06
C ALA A 561 30.53 -17.83 -19.34
N ARG A 562 30.49 -17.96 -18.00
CA ARG A 562 31.66 -18.30 -17.19
C ARG A 562 32.26 -19.65 -17.54
N GLU A 563 31.44 -20.68 -17.71
CA GLU A 563 31.87 -22.03 -18.07
C GLU A 563 32.58 -22.07 -19.44
N LYS A 564 32.22 -21.14 -20.34
CA LYS A 564 32.85 -20.96 -21.65
C LYS A 564 34.07 -20.02 -21.61
N GLY A 565 34.50 -19.60 -20.41
CA GLY A 565 35.69 -18.80 -20.20
C GLY A 565 35.52 -17.30 -20.42
N ALA A 566 34.28 -16.78 -20.43
CA ALA A 566 34.06 -15.34 -20.53
C ALA A 566 34.63 -14.57 -19.33
N LEU A 567 35.17 -13.38 -19.60
CA LEU A 567 35.65 -12.46 -18.56
C LEU A 567 34.50 -11.90 -17.72
N GLY A 568 33.35 -11.68 -18.34
CA GLY A 568 32.14 -11.22 -17.67
C GLY A 568 30.94 -11.13 -18.60
N LEU A 569 29.77 -10.83 -18.02
CA LEU A 569 28.49 -10.76 -18.72
C LEU A 569 27.93 -9.33 -18.66
N ILE A 570 27.51 -8.79 -19.80
CA ILE A 570 26.78 -7.54 -19.94
C ILE A 570 25.36 -7.88 -20.40
N VAL A 571 24.35 -7.34 -19.72
CA VAL A 571 22.95 -7.68 -19.98
C VAL A 571 22.18 -6.44 -20.43
N THR A 572 21.65 -6.47 -21.65
CA THR A 572 20.88 -5.37 -22.25
C THR A 572 19.46 -5.79 -22.61
N SER A 573 18.56 -4.84 -22.77
CA SER A 573 17.22 -5.11 -23.28
C SER A 573 17.26 -5.45 -24.78
N GLY A 574 16.47 -6.43 -25.19
CA GLY A 574 16.32 -6.76 -26.62
C GLY A 574 15.60 -5.66 -27.40
N PRO A 575 15.76 -5.59 -28.74
CA PRO A 575 15.16 -4.55 -29.58
C PRO A 575 13.63 -4.54 -29.56
N ARG A 576 13.01 -5.69 -29.26
CA ARG A 576 11.55 -5.86 -29.18
C ARG A 576 11.02 -5.91 -27.74
N SER A 577 11.91 -5.81 -26.76
CA SER A 577 11.56 -5.78 -25.33
C SER A 577 10.68 -4.57 -25.01
N LYS A 578 9.64 -4.80 -24.19
CA LYS A 578 8.83 -3.72 -23.59
C LYS A 578 9.63 -2.91 -22.55
N VAL A 579 10.69 -3.49 -22.01
CA VAL A 579 11.66 -2.82 -21.13
C VAL A 579 12.71 -2.15 -22.03
N LYS A 580 12.74 -0.82 -22.06
CA LYS A 580 13.66 -0.06 -22.92
C LYS A 580 14.82 0.55 -22.14
N GLU A 581 14.52 1.39 -21.15
CA GLU A 581 15.52 2.18 -20.43
C GLU A 581 15.74 1.72 -18.98
N GLN A 582 14.92 0.79 -18.47
CA GLN A 582 15.02 0.37 -17.08
C GLN A 582 16.26 -0.51 -16.84
N LEU A 583 16.99 -0.26 -15.75
CA LEU A 583 18.06 -1.14 -15.27
C LEU A 583 17.51 -2.32 -14.45
N ILE A 584 18.22 -3.45 -14.45
CA ILE A 584 17.89 -4.59 -13.58
C ILE A 584 18.07 -4.13 -12.13
N ARG A 585 17.13 -4.49 -11.24
CA ARG A 585 17.28 -4.20 -9.81
C ARG A 585 18.43 -5.04 -9.23
N MET A 586 19.24 -4.42 -8.40
CA MET A 586 20.24 -5.16 -7.63
C MET A 586 19.53 -5.81 -6.46
N THR A 587 19.29 -7.11 -6.58
CA THR A 587 18.66 -7.95 -5.56
C THR A 587 19.68 -8.97 -5.07
N PHE A 588 19.69 -9.20 -3.77
CA PHE A 588 20.47 -10.28 -3.13
C PHE A 588 19.68 -11.58 -3.19
#